data_AF-A0A6I7NSE3-F1
#
_entry.id   AF-A0A6I7NSE3-F1
#
_cell.length_a   1.000
_cell.length_b   1.000
_cell.length_c   1.000
_cell.angle_alpha   90.00
_cell.angle_beta   90.00
_cell.angle_gamma   90.00
#
_symmetry.space_group_name_H-M   'P 1'
#
loop_
_entity.id
_entity.type
_entity.pdbx_description
1 polymer ?
#
loop_
_entity_poly.entity_id
_entity_poly.type
_entity_poly.pdbx_seq_one_letter_code
_entity_poly.pdbx_strand_id
1 'polypeptide(L)'
;MYLLPKFEIYDQNKKQLGMFKFGETDLEVDELFMEAEDLYHEYEYRKSKKLLEKIIKRDPSYDEAYILLSDIEIESTDLNQAEKILNKAIDFFKSIIPAGYDGEIPWIFEENKPYLRLIHKLLLLYDQNGKTNQAIETGNQILYYNPDDNLGIRWLMGDLYLKNGNLNEAEKFLKKNADQYPPLRYSYALLLMKQNKRWDAITQFRYGFLENIYVSEILKFKAPLTRYAVFEPSNLNGLETASDYAQSMTEFWLQHTDVLQIMEILTKHPIIYGEINRVYGLFEELYTFSYDNGFLDSFEDSEFDLDVKELHNDLRKEIFEEIDSIKAGINKASSKAILQDLDNIFKDI
;
A
#
# COMPACT_ATOMS: atom_id res chain seq x y z
N MET A 1 -28.24 8.10 27.88
CA MET A 1 -27.78 9.29 27.13
C MET A 1 -26.32 9.01 26.82
N TYR A 2 -25.99 8.78 25.56
CA TYR A 2 -24.61 8.56 25.16
C TYR A 2 -23.79 9.81 25.52
N LEU A 3 -22.67 9.62 26.21
CA LEU A 3 -21.75 10.71 26.45
C LEU A 3 -21.03 10.97 25.12
N LEU A 4 -21.18 12.19 24.60
CA LEU A 4 -20.43 12.62 23.42
C LEU A 4 -18.92 12.46 23.70
N PRO A 5 -18.13 12.06 22.69
CA PRO A 5 -16.70 11.92 22.89
C PRO A 5 -16.09 13.27 23.28
N LYS A 6 -14.99 13.22 24.02
CA LYS A 6 -14.18 14.38 24.37
C LYS A 6 -12.82 14.29 23.69
N PHE A 7 -12.11 15.40 23.63
CA PHE A 7 -10.72 15.44 23.21
C PHE A 7 -9.86 15.95 24.35
N GLU A 8 -8.82 15.21 24.67
CA GLU A 8 -7.87 15.52 25.73
C GLU A 8 -6.50 15.79 25.12
N ILE A 9 -5.79 16.78 25.67
CA ILE A 9 -4.47 17.20 25.22
C ILE A 9 -3.46 16.84 26.31
N TYR A 10 -2.39 16.19 25.90
CA TYR A 10 -1.30 15.73 26.74
C TYR A 10 0.01 16.34 26.26
N ASP A 11 0.85 16.80 27.18
CA ASP A 11 2.21 17.25 26.86
C ASP A 11 3.19 16.10 27.08
N GLN A 12 3.88 15.67 26.01
CA GLN A 12 4.93 14.66 26.09
C GLN A 12 6.15 15.11 25.28
N ASN A 13 7.33 15.14 25.90
CA ASN A 13 8.59 15.50 25.23
C ASN A 13 8.54 16.83 24.45
N LYS A 14 7.86 17.85 24.98
CA LYS A 14 7.60 19.16 24.34
C LYS A 14 6.70 19.11 23.09
N LYS A 15 5.99 18.01 22.87
CA LYS A 15 4.94 17.86 21.86
C LYS A 15 3.57 17.80 22.53
N GLN A 16 2.57 18.34 21.86
CA GLN A 16 1.18 18.15 22.22
C GLN A 16 0.64 16.90 21.51
N LEU A 17 0.07 15.99 22.29
CA LEU A 17 -0.58 14.77 21.82
C LEU A 17 -2.06 14.85 22.16
N GLY A 18 -2.88 14.55 21.17
CA GLY A 18 -4.33 14.63 21.24
C GLY A 18 -4.90 13.23 21.30
N MET A 19 -5.90 13.04 22.14
CA MET A 19 -6.57 11.76 22.30
C MET A 19 -8.07 11.96 22.43
N PHE A 20 -8.86 11.23 21.63
CA PHE A 20 -10.29 11.14 21.86
C PHE A 20 -10.59 10.30 23.11
N LYS A 21 -11.69 10.61 23.79
CA LYS A 21 -12.22 9.81 24.90
C LYS A 21 -13.68 9.51 24.65
N PHE A 22 -13.98 8.23 24.50
CA PHE A 22 -15.34 7.73 24.34
C PHE A 22 -15.94 7.33 25.69
N GLY A 23 -17.27 7.31 25.75
CA GLY A 23 -18.01 6.72 26.86
C GLY A 23 -18.02 5.19 26.81
N GLU A 24 -18.88 4.57 27.62
CA GLU A 24 -19.10 3.13 27.53
C GLU A 24 -19.66 2.73 26.17
N THR A 25 -19.17 1.61 25.64
CA THR A 25 -19.65 0.99 24.40
C THR A 25 -21.07 0.44 24.59
N ASP A 26 -21.91 0.62 23.59
CA ASP A 26 -23.26 0.07 23.55
C ASP A 26 -23.26 -1.22 22.75
N LEU A 27 -23.32 -2.32 23.48
CA LEU A 27 -23.33 -3.67 22.93
C LEU A 27 -24.45 -3.88 21.90
N GLU A 28 -25.57 -3.16 22.01
CA GLU A 28 -26.65 -3.23 21.02
C GLU A 28 -26.24 -2.58 19.69
N VAL A 29 -25.37 -1.57 19.71
CA VAL A 29 -24.83 -0.96 18.48
C VAL A 29 -23.89 -1.93 17.78
N ASP A 30 -23.03 -2.63 18.52
CA ASP A 30 -22.14 -3.64 17.96
C ASP A 30 -22.93 -4.81 17.34
N GLU A 31 -23.98 -5.29 18.02
CA GLU A 31 -24.89 -6.32 17.47
C GLU A 31 -25.57 -5.87 16.17
N LEU A 32 -26.04 -4.63 16.12
CA LEU A 32 -26.63 -4.07 14.90
C LEU A 32 -25.61 -3.90 13.78
N PHE A 33 -24.34 -3.61 14.11
CA PHE A 33 -23.28 -3.46 13.12
C PHE A 33 -22.92 -4.81 12.51
N MET A 34 -22.77 -5.87 13.33
CA MET A 34 -22.55 -7.23 12.84
C MET A 34 -23.68 -7.66 11.87
N GLU A 35 -24.94 -7.38 12.19
CA GLU A 35 -26.07 -7.65 11.27
C GLU A 35 -25.95 -6.83 9.96
N ALA A 36 -25.49 -5.59 10.05
CA ALA A 36 -25.30 -4.74 8.87
C ALA A 36 -24.15 -5.24 7.96
N GLU A 37 -23.07 -5.78 8.54
CA GLU A 37 -21.96 -6.42 7.82
C GLU A 37 -22.40 -7.72 7.14
N ASP A 38 -23.13 -8.59 7.85
CA ASP A 38 -23.69 -9.82 7.27
C ASP A 38 -24.56 -9.49 6.04
N LEU A 39 -25.46 -8.51 6.16
CA LEU A 39 -26.29 -8.04 5.05
C LEU A 39 -25.48 -7.42 3.91
N TYR A 40 -24.35 -6.78 4.21
CA TYR A 40 -23.45 -6.27 3.17
C TYR A 40 -22.82 -7.42 2.37
N HIS A 41 -22.33 -8.46 3.05
CA HIS A 41 -21.76 -9.64 2.42
C HIS A 41 -22.79 -10.48 1.65
N GLU A 42 -24.07 -10.44 2.05
CA GLU A 42 -25.19 -11.01 1.31
C GLU A 42 -25.68 -10.14 0.13
N TYR A 43 -25.00 -9.02 -0.17
CA TYR A 43 -25.40 -8.03 -1.19
C TYR A 43 -26.78 -7.38 -0.94
N GLU A 44 -27.28 -7.44 0.29
CA GLU A 44 -28.54 -6.87 0.76
C GLU A 44 -28.35 -5.39 1.18
N TYR A 45 -27.70 -4.62 0.31
CA TYR A 45 -27.24 -3.25 0.56
C TYR A 45 -28.33 -2.30 1.08
N ARG A 46 -29.57 -2.45 0.63
CA ARG A 46 -30.68 -1.60 1.09
C ARG A 46 -31.02 -1.86 2.56
N LYS A 47 -30.91 -3.10 3.04
CA LYS A 47 -31.17 -3.46 4.44
C LYS A 47 -29.99 -3.02 5.30
N SER A 48 -28.76 -3.31 4.86
CA SER A 48 -27.53 -2.86 5.52
C SER A 48 -27.52 -1.34 5.72
N LYS A 49 -27.76 -0.55 4.66
CA LYS A 49 -27.88 0.93 4.74
C LYS A 49 -28.82 1.41 5.84
N LYS A 50 -30.01 0.79 5.98
CA LYS A 50 -30.98 1.19 7.02
C LYS A 50 -30.48 0.93 8.44
N LEU A 51 -29.77 -0.18 8.66
CA LEU A 51 -29.16 -0.48 9.95
C LEU A 51 -28.02 0.48 10.25
N LEU A 52 -27.16 0.76 9.27
CA LEU A 52 -26.06 1.72 9.40
C LEU A 52 -26.56 3.14 9.72
N GLU A 53 -27.61 3.61 9.06
CA GLU A 53 -28.27 4.88 9.38
C GLU A 53 -28.85 4.90 10.80
N LYS A 54 -29.40 3.77 11.28
CA LYS A 54 -29.90 3.62 12.65
C LYS A 54 -28.75 3.67 13.66
N ILE A 55 -27.64 2.99 13.38
CA ILE A 55 -26.41 3.01 14.19
C ILE A 55 -25.89 4.44 14.30
N ILE A 56 -25.66 5.11 13.18
CA ILE A 56 -25.15 6.50 13.12
C ILE A 56 -26.04 7.47 13.89
N LYS A 57 -27.36 7.26 13.89
CA LYS A 57 -28.30 8.09 14.65
C LYS A 57 -28.19 7.86 16.17
N ARG A 58 -27.88 6.63 16.59
CA ARG A 58 -27.74 6.24 18.00
C ARG A 58 -26.36 6.62 18.54
N ASP A 59 -25.32 6.34 17.77
CA ASP A 59 -23.93 6.66 18.05
C ASP A 59 -23.28 7.32 16.83
N PRO A 60 -23.25 8.67 16.77
CA PRO A 60 -22.60 9.41 15.69
C PRO A 60 -21.08 9.24 15.64
N SER A 61 -20.46 8.64 16.66
CA SER A 61 -19.02 8.40 16.75
C SER A 61 -18.57 7.03 16.25
N TYR A 62 -19.53 6.16 15.90
CA TYR A 62 -19.28 4.81 15.39
C TYR A 62 -18.74 4.85 13.96
N ASP A 63 -17.42 4.93 13.79
CA ASP A 63 -16.75 5.16 12.51
C ASP A 63 -16.98 4.04 11.50
N GLU A 64 -16.98 2.79 11.96
CA GLU A 64 -17.14 1.61 11.11
C GLU A 64 -18.46 1.63 10.33
N ALA A 65 -19.53 2.19 10.94
CA ALA A 65 -20.80 2.34 10.27
C ALA A 65 -20.75 3.36 9.11
N TYR A 66 -19.95 4.42 9.23
CA TYR A 66 -19.73 5.36 8.14
C TYR A 66 -18.84 4.78 7.04
N ILE A 67 -17.82 4.00 7.42
CA ILE A 67 -16.92 3.32 6.47
C ILE A 67 -17.75 2.34 5.62
N LEU A 68 -18.48 1.42 6.25
CA LEU A 68 -19.30 0.44 5.52
C LEU A 68 -20.40 1.12 4.68
N LEU A 69 -21.03 2.18 5.22
CA LEU A 69 -22.02 2.94 4.46
C LEU A 69 -21.39 3.61 3.22
N SER A 70 -20.17 4.13 3.34
CA SER A 70 -19.43 4.69 2.20
C SER A 70 -19.04 3.61 1.19
N ASP A 71 -18.69 2.41 1.64
CA ASP A 71 -18.37 1.26 0.77
C ASP A 71 -19.57 0.86 -0.07
N ILE A 72 -20.76 0.80 0.51
CA ILE A 72 -21.98 0.52 -0.27
C ILE A 72 -22.21 1.57 -1.38
N GLU A 73 -21.89 2.85 -1.12
CA GLU A 73 -21.99 3.89 -2.15
C GLU A 73 -20.90 3.76 -3.22
N ILE A 74 -19.68 3.37 -2.84
CA ILE A 74 -18.59 3.07 -3.78
C ILE A 74 -18.97 1.90 -4.70
N GLU A 75 -19.51 0.81 -4.14
CA GLU A 75 -20.04 -0.33 -4.90
C GLU A 75 -21.18 0.09 -5.84
N SER A 76 -21.96 1.09 -5.44
CA SER A 76 -23.01 1.69 -6.27
C SER A 76 -22.49 2.75 -7.24
N THR A 77 -21.16 2.96 -7.33
CA THR A 77 -20.46 3.98 -8.13
C THR A 77 -20.79 5.44 -7.77
N ASP A 78 -21.40 5.69 -6.61
CA ASP A 78 -21.70 7.05 -6.11
C ASP A 78 -20.60 7.57 -5.18
N LEU A 79 -19.43 7.87 -5.77
CA LEU A 79 -18.26 8.38 -5.04
C LEU A 79 -18.54 9.72 -4.33
N ASN A 80 -19.47 10.53 -4.86
CA ASN A 80 -19.84 11.81 -4.24
C ASN A 80 -20.65 11.59 -2.96
N GLN A 81 -21.54 10.61 -2.93
CA GLN A 81 -22.28 10.27 -1.72
C GLN A 81 -21.36 9.62 -0.68
N ALA A 82 -20.45 8.73 -1.09
CA ALA A 82 -19.41 8.18 -0.23
C ALA A 82 -18.59 9.29 0.45
N GLU A 83 -18.15 10.30 -0.33
CA GLU A 83 -17.41 11.45 0.18
C GLU A 83 -18.21 12.27 1.19
N LYS A 84 -19.52 12.48 0.97
CA LYS A 84 -20.39 13.19 1.93
C LYS A 84 -20.53 12.43 3.24
N ILE A 85 -20.65 11.10 3.18
CA ILE A 85 -20.77 10.23 4.37
C ILE A 85 -19.50 10.33 5.21
N LEU A 86 -18.33 10.18 4.58
CA LEU A 86 -17.04 10.27 5.27
C LEU A 86 -16.79 11.67 5.84
N ASN A 87 -17.02 12.72 5.05
CA ASN A 87 -16.87 14.09 5.55
C ASN A 87 -17.80 14.40 6.72
N LYS A 88 -19.04 13.89 6.73
CA LYS A 88 -19.95 14.04 7.87
C LYS A 88 -19.35 13.44 9.16
N ALA A 89 -18.74 12.26 9.09
CA ALA A 89 -18.09 11.63 10.24
C ALA A 89 -16.84 12.41 10.67
N ILE A 90 -16.00 12.79 9.70
CA ILE A 90 -14.77 13.56 9.94
C ILE A 90 -15.09 14.92 10.56
N ASP A 91 -16.13 15.60 10.10
CA ASP A 91 -16.58 16.89 10.64
C ASP A 91 -17.12 16.75 12.06
N PHE A 92 -17.81 15.64 12.36
CA PHE A 92 -18.21 15.31 13.73
C PHE A 92 -16.97 15.20 14.63
N PHE A 93 -15.97 14.39 14.27
CA PHE A 93 -14.74 14.27 15.05
C PHE A 93 -13.96 15.59 15.16
N LYS A 94 -13.82 16.34 14.06
CA LYS A 94 -13.18 17.66 14.05
C LYS A 94 -13.88 18.65 14.98
N SER A 95 -15.20 18.56 15.14
CA SER A 95 -15.96 19.43 16.06
C SER A 95 -15.62 19.20 17.54
N ILE A 96 -15.02 18.05 17.86
CA ILE A 96 -14.61 17.67 19.22
C ILE A 96 -13.18 18.16 19.49
N ILE A 97 -12.34 18.28 18.45
CA ILE A 97 -10.98 18.80 18.55
C ILE A 97 -11.04 20.31 18.87
N PRO A 98 -10.34 20.79 19.92
CA PRO A 98 -10.32 22.21 20.26
C PRO A 98 -9.82 23.09 19.10
N ALA A 99 -10.47 24.23 18.88
CA ALA A 99 -10.05 25.19 17.88
C ALA A 99 -8.60 25.66 18.14
N GLY A 100 -7.76 25.59 17.12
CA GLY A 100 -6.34 25.94 17.21
C GLY A 100 -5.44 24.84 17.74
N TYR A 101 -5.97 23.63 17.99
CA TYR A 101 -5.13 22.46 18.24
C TYR A 101 -4.26 22.18 17.01
N ASP A 102 -2.96 22.07 17.24
CA ASP A 102 -1.94 21.88 16.20
C ASP A 102 -0.93 20.79 16.62
N GLY A 103 -1.37 19.84 17.45
CA GLY A 103 -0.55 18.72 17.90
C GLY A 103 -0.78 17.45 17.11
N GLU A 104 -0.04 16.40 17.47
CA GLU A 104 -0.17 15.06 16.89
C GLU A 104 -1.46 14.39 17.40
N ILE A 105 -2.04 13.47 16.64
CA ILE A 105 -3.11 12.56 17.06
C ILE A 105 -2.55 11.14 16.86
N PRO A 106 -1.77 10.63 17.83
CA PRO A 106 -0.98 9.42 17.63
C PRO A 106 -1.84 8.16 17.49
N TRP A 107 -1.43 7.24 16.63
CA TRP A 107 -2.10 5.94 16.45
C TRP A 107 -2.06 5.03 17.69
N ILE A 108 -1.07 5.21 18.56
CA ILE A 108 -0.88 4.36 19.75
C ILE A 108 -2.06 4.43 20.73
N PHE A 109 -2.87 5.49 20.68
CA PHE A 109 -4.11 5.57 21.41
C PHE A 109 -5.22 4.89 20.60
N GLU A 110 -5.80 3.81 21.14
CA GLU A 110 -6.90 3.08 20.50
C GLU A 110 -8.05 4.02 20.13
N GLU A 111 -8.32 5.00 20.99
CA GLU A 111 -9.37 5.98 20.79
C GLU A 111 -9.13 6.92 19.59
N ASN A 112 -7.91 7.02 19.08
CA ASN A 112 -7.62 7.82 17.89
C ASN A 112 -7.85 7.08 16.58
N LYS A 113 -7.87 5.74 16.62
CA LYS A 113 -7.99 4.92 15.41
C LYS A 113 -9.27 5.20 14.62
N PRO A 114 -10.46 5.39 15.24
CA PRO A 114 -11.68 5.76 14.52
C PRO A 114 -11.50 6.98 13.60
N TYR A 115 -10.97 8.08 14.15
CA TYR A 115 -10.77 9.30 13.38
C TYR A 115 -9.72 9.12 12.28
N LEU A 116 -8.58 8.48 12.60
CA LEU A 116 -7.49 8.24 11.67
C LEU A 116 -7.91 7.31 10.51
N ARG A 117 -8.72 6.29 10.78
CA ARG A 117 -9.30 5.39 9.77
C ARG A 117 -10.26 6.11 8.83
N LEU A 118 -11.10 7.00 9.34
CA LEU A 118 -12.01 7.80 8.51
C LEU A 118 -11.26 8.72 7.54
N ILE A 119 -10.26 9.46 8.02
CA ILE A 119 -9.46 10.32 7.14
C ILE A 119 -8.62 9.50 6.16
N HIS A 120 -8.15 8.31 6.54
CA HIS A 120 -7.49 7.38 5.62
C HIS A 120 -8.44 6.86 4.54
N LYS A 121 -9.68 6.49 4.90
CA LYS A 121 -10.69 6.09 3.92
C LYS A 121 -11.01 7.21 2.94
N LEU A 122 -11.09 8.45 3.43
CA LEU A 122 -11.29 9.63 2.57
C LEU A 122 -10.09 9.87 1.63
N LEU A 123 -8.85 9.66 2.10
CA LEU A 123 -7.66 9.71 1.26
C LEU A 123 -7.77 8.73 0.08
N LEU A 124 -8.09 7.47 0.37
CA LEU A 124 -8.22 6.42 -0.65
C LEU A 124 -9.34 6.73 -1.65
N LEU A 125 -10.47 7.24 -1.16
CA LEU A 125 -11.57 7.69 -2.00
C LEU A 125 -11.16 8.85 -2.92
N TYR A 126 -10.37 9.82 -2.43
CA TYR A 126 -9.86 10.91 -3.25
C TYR A 126 -8.89 10.41 -4.32
N ASP A 127 -8.01 9.45 -4.00
CA ASP A 127 -7.13 8.85 -5.00
C ASP A 127 -7.93 8.13 -6.09
N GLN A 128 -8.89 7.28 -5.70
CA GLN A 128 -9.77 6.55 -6.62
C GLN A 128 -10.60 7.49 -7.52
N ASN A 129 -11.03 8.64 -6.99
CA ASN A 129 -11.83 9.62 -7.73
C ASN A 129 -10.96 10.63 -8.54
N GLY A 130 -9.64 10.42 -8.64
CA GLY A 130 -8.73 11.32 -9.34
C GLY A 130 -8.60 12.72 -8.71
N LYS A 131 -9.06 12.89 -7.47
CA LYS A 131 -8.99 14.13 -6.67
C LYS A 131 -7.61 14.26 -6.02
N THR A 132 -6.55 14.19 -6.83
CA THR A 132 -5.17 13.99 -6.34
C THR A 132 -4.67 15.09 -5.40
N ASN A 133 -5.04 16.35 -5.61
CA ASN A 133 -4.67 17.43 -4.67
C ASN A 133 -5.28 17.21 -3.28
N GLN A 134 -6.57 16.84 -3.21
CA GLN A 134 -7.26 16.56 -1.96
C GLN A 134 -6.70 15.31 -1.27
N ALA A 135 -6.31 14.30 -2.06
CA ALA A 135 -5.58 13.13 -1.56
C ALA A 135 -4.23 13.55 -0.93
N ILE A 136 -3.41 14.34 -1.62
CA ILE A 136 -2.12 14.81 -1.09
C ILE A 136 -2.30 15.60 0.21
N GLU A 137 -3.28 16.51 0.26
CA GLU A 137 -3.59 17.29 1.46
C GLU A 137 -4.00 16.38 2.63
N THR A 138 -4.88 15.40 2.37
CA THR A 138 -5.34 14.45 3.37
C THR A 138 -4.21 13.53 3.85
N GLY A 139 -3.36 13.03 2.95
CA GLY A 139 -2.21 12.20 3.30
C GLY A 139 -1.18 12.95 4.14
N ASN A 140 -0.88 14.20 3.78
CA ASN A 140 -0.02 15.07 4.59
C ASN A 140 -0.63 15.36 5.97
N GLN A 141 -1.95 15.53 6.06
CA GLN A 141 -2.65 15.67 7.34
C GLN A 141 -2.52 14.42 8.20
N ILE A 142 -2.67 13.22 7.63
CA ILE A 142 -2.49 11.96 8.38
C ILE A 142 -1.06 11.84 8.88
N LEU A 143 -0.06 12.12 8.04
CA LEU A 143 1.35 12.09 8.43
C LEU A 143 1.71 13.13 9.49
N TYR A 144 1.00 14.27 9.50
CA TYR A 144 1.15 15.27 10.55
C TYR A 144 0.59 14.78 11.89
N TYR A 145 -0.62 14.22 11.87
CA TYR A 145 -1.26 13.67 13.07
C TYR A 145 -0.57 12.41 13.58
N ASN A 146 -0.13 11.52 12.70
CA ASN A 146 0.49 10.26 13.03
C ASN A 146 1.85 10.10 12.31
N PRO A 147 2.92 10.74 12.83
CA PRO A 147 4.24 10.71 12.19
C PRO A 147 4.87 9.32 12.08
N ASP A 148 4.46 8.38 12.95
CA ASP A 148 4.91 6.98 12.93
C ASP A 148 4.34 6.21 11.73
N ASP A 149 3.38 6.79 11.01
CA ASP A 149 2.81 6.29 9.75
C ASP A 149 2.37 4.82 9.83
N ASN A 150 1.65 4.48 10.90
CA ASN A 150 1.07 3.16 11.12
C ASN A 150 0.05 2.75 10.05
N LEU A 151 -0.50 3.73 9.32
CA LEU A 151 -1.44 3.52 8.22
C LEU A 151 -0.75 3.32 6.87
N GLY A 152 0.58 3.44 6.79
CA GLY A 152 1.33 3.20 5.56
C GLY A 152 1.12 4.28 4.48
N ILE A 153 0.75 5.50 4.87
CA ILE A 153 0.53 6.64 3.97
C ILE A 153 1.77 6.93 3.14
N ARG A 154 2.97 6.68 3.67
CA ARG A 154 4.22 6.86 2.92
C ARG A 154 4.24 6.04 1.63
N TRP A 155 3.56 4.90 1.56
CA TRP A 155 3.53 4.09 0.34
C TRP A 155 2.68 4.71 -0.78
N LEU A 156 1.77 5.63 -0.44
CA LEU A 156 0.89 6.31 -1.39
C LEU A 156 1.45 7.64 -1.88
N MET A 157 2.17 8.38 -1.02
CA MET A 157 2.53 9.78 -1.30
C MET A 157 3.37 9.95 -2.56
N GLY A 158 4.32 9.05 -2.84
CA GLY A 158 5.15 9.12 -4.04
C GLY A 158 4.32 9.06 -5.33
N ASP A 159 3.33 8.17 -5.34
CA ASP A 159 2.41 7.98 -6.46
C ASP A 159 1.44 9.15 -6.61
N LEU A 160 0.93 9.66 -5.50
CA LEU A 160 0.07 10.85 -5.50
C LEU A 160 0.80 12.08 -6.06
N TYR A 161 2.05 12.34 -5.64
CA TYR A 161 2.84 13.43 -6.20
C TYR A 161 3.10 13.23 -7.71
N LEU A 162 3.34 11.99 -8.13
CA LEU A 162 3.55 11.65 -9.53
C LEU A 162 2.28 11.86 -10.37
N LYS A 163 1.12 11.40 -9.89
CA LYS A 163 -0.22 11.61 -10.49
C LYS A 163 -0.54 13.10 -10.63
N ASN A 164 -0.21 13.89 -9.60
CA ASN A 164 -0.43 15.34 -9.60
C ASN A 164 0.55 16.13 -10.50
N GLY A 165 1.58 15.48 -11.04
CA GLY A 165 2.61 16.14 -11.83
C GLY A 165 3.61 16.96 -11.02
N ASN A 166 3.61 16.87 -9.68
CA ASN A 166 4.64 17.48 -8.84
C ASN A 166 5.90 16.61 -8.84
N LEU A 167 6.61 16.63 -9.97
CA LEU A 167 7.74 15.72 -10.23
C LEU A 167 8.90 15.89 -9.24
N ASN A 168 9.08 17.09 -8.68
CA ASN A 168 10.17 17.36 -7.72
C ASN A 168 9.90 16.69 -6.36
N GLU A 169 8.69 16.85 -5.81
CA GLU A 169 8.33 16.17 -4.57
C GLU A 169 8.21 14.66 -4.79
N ALA A 170 7.69 14.22 -5.95
CA ALA A 170 7.71 12.81 -6.33
C ALA A 170 9.14 12.24 -6.33
N GLU A 171 10.11 12.93 -6.96
CA GLU A 171 11.50 12.46 -7.00
C GLU A 171 12.12 12.38 -5.60
N LYS A 172 11.96 13.43 -4.80
CA LYS A 172 12.47 13.48 -3.42
C LYS A 172 11.89 12.35 -2.58
N PHE A 173 10.58 12.11 -2.72
CA PHE A 173 9.87 11.10 -1.95
C PHE A 173 10.26 9.68 -2.40
N LEU A 174 10.16 9.39 -3.70
CA LEU A 174 10.44 8.08 -4.27
C LEU A 174 11.91 7.68 -4.05
N LYS A 175 12.85 8.61 -4.22
CA LYS A 175 14.27 8.36 -3.95
C LYS A 175 14.56 7.93 -2.51
N LYS A 176 13.78 8.41 -1.54
CA LYS A 176 13.94 8.08 -0.11
C LYS A 176 13.31 6.74 0.27
N ASN A 177 12.27 6.30 -0.44
CA ASN A 177 11.39 5.22 0.01
C ASN A 177 11.28 4.02 -0.95
N ALA A 178 11.74 4.14 -2.20
CA ALA A 178 11.56 3.08 -3.20
C ALA A 178 12.29 1.77 -2.88
N ASP A 179 13.32 1.81 -2.03
CA ASP A 179 14.05 0.64 -1.54
C ASP A 179 13.34 -0.09 -0.38
N GLN A 180 12.34 0.52 0.24
CA GLN A 180 11.60 -0.04 1.37
C GLN A 180 10.26 -0.67 0.97
N TYR A 181 9.76 -0.33 -0.22
CA TYR A 181 8.49 -0.84 -0.75
C TYR A 181 8.61 -1.12 -2.25
N PRO A 182 8.68 -2.41 -2.65
CA PRO A 182 8.99 -2.80 -4.02
C PRO A 182 8.13 -2.12 -5.10
N PRO A 183 6.80 -1.91 -4.93
CA PRO A 183 6.01 -1.21 -5.94
C PRO A 183 6.48 0.23 -6.23
N LEU A 184 7.05 0.95 -5.25
CA LEU A 184 7.58 2.30 -5.48
C LEU A 184 8.81 2.30 -6.41
N ARG A 185 9.50 1.17 -6.62
CA ARG A 185 10.53 1.03 -7.67
C ARG A 185 9.95 1.33 -9.05
N TYR A 186 8.77 0.82 -9.33
CA TYR A 186 8.09 0.99 -10.62
C TYR A 186 7.67 2.43 -10.83
N SER A 187 7.06 3.06 -9.82
CA SER A 187 6.70 4.47 -9.87
C SER A 187 7.91 5.38 -10.02
N TYR A 188 9.02 5.04 -9.36
CA TYR A 188 10.26 5.79 -9.52
C TYR A 188 10.86 5.62 -10.92
N ALA A 189 10.82 4.41 -11.47
CA ALA A 189 11.23 4.17 -12.85
C ALA A 189 10.39 4.98 -13.84
N LEU A 190 9.06 5.03 -13.67
CA LEU A 190 8.15 5.83 -14.48
C LEU A 190 8.50 7.33 -14.42
N LEU A 191 8.71 7.86 -13.21
CA LEU A 191 9.15 9.25 -13.03
C LEU A 191 10.46 9.53 -13.76
N LEU A 192 11.46 8.65 -13.62
CA LEU A 192 12.77 8.80 -14.25
C LEU A 192 12.67 8.76 -15.78
N MET A 193 11.78 7.92 -16.34
CA MET A 193 11.48 7.92 -17.78
C MET A 193 10.88 9.26 -18.22
N LYS A 194 9.91 9.81 -17.48
CA LYS A 194 9.32 11.14 -17.76
C LYS A 194 10.36 12.27 -17.71
N GLN A 195 11.40 12.11 -16.88
CA GLN A 195 12.53 13.04 -16.79
C GLN A 195 13.67 12.73 -17.80
N ASN A 196 13.49 11.75 -18.70
CA ASN A 196 14.50 11.27 -19.65
C ASN A 196 15.80 10.73 -18.99
N LYS A 197 15.75 10.34 -17.72
CA LYS A 197 16.84 9.68 -16.96
C LYS A 197 16.79 8.16 -17.18
N ARG A 198 16.89 7.73 -18.45
CA ARG A 198 16.52 6.37 -18.90
C ARG A 198 17.30 5.24 -18.24
N TRP A 199 18.62 5.36 -18.07
CA TRP A 199 19.43 4.30 -17.41
C TRP A 199 19.16 4.21 -15.90
N ASP A 200 18.82 5.34 -15.26
CA ASP A 200 18.44 5.34 -13.84
C ASP A 200 17.06 4.68 -13.69
N ALA A 201 16.15 4.91 -14.64
CA ALA A 201 14.86 4.21 -14.70
C ALA A 201 15.04 2.69 -14.89
N ILE A 202 15.90 2.25 -15.82
CA ILE A 202 16.23 0.82 -16.01
C ILE A 202 16.77 0.20 -14.73
N THR A 203 17.58 0.94 -13.99
CA THR A 203 18.09 0.49 -12.68
C THR A 203 16.96 0.24 -11.69
N GLN A 204 15.98 1.16 -11.60
CA GLN A 204 14.82 0.97 -10.73
C GLN A 204 13.92 -0.18 -11.20
N PHE A 205 13.70 -0.34 -12.51
CA PHE A 205 12.96 -1.48 -13.05
C PHE A 205 13.62 -2.81 -12.69
N ARG A 206 14.94 -2.93 -12.85
CA ARG A 206 15.69 -4.14 -12.47
C ARG A 206 15.47 -4.48 -11.00
N TYR A 207 15.61 -3.52 -10.09
CA TYR A 207 15.30 -3.76 -8.67
C TYR A 207 13.84 -4.16 -8.45
N GLY A 208 12.88 -3.46 -9.09
CA GLY A 208 11.46 -3.78 -9.00
C GLY A 208 11.16 -5.22 -9.44
N PHE A 209 11.76 -5.69 -10.54
CA PHE A 209 11.58 -7.06 -11.01
C PHE A 209 12.12 -8.11 -10.04
N LEU A 210 13.28 -7.86 -9.42
CA LEU A 210 13.87 -8.78 -8.45
C LEU A 210 13.16 -8.77 -7.09
N GLU A 211 12.50 -7.66 -6.74
CA GLU A 211 11.86 -7.48 -5.44
C GLU A 211 10.37 -7.87 -5.47
N ASN A 212 9.66 -7.59 -6.57
CA ASN A 212 8.27 -7.97 -6.76
C ASN A 212 7.91 -7.97 -8.25
N ILE A 213 8.12 -9.09 -8.96
CA ILE A 213 7.83 -9.24 -10.39
C ILE A 213 6.34 -9.10 -10.72
N TYR A 214 5.46 -9.46 -9.78
CA TYR A 214 4.02 -9.47 -9.97
C TYR A 214 3.49 -8.09 -10.40
N VAL A 215 4.09 -6.99 -9.91
CA VAL A 215 3.70 -5.63 -10.33
C VAL A 215 3.83 -5.46 -11.85
N SER A 216 4.99 -5.84 -12.42
CA SER A 216 5.24 -5.71 -13.86
C SER A 216 4.27 -6.55 -14.70
N GLU A 217 3.90 -7.71 -14.18
CA GLU A 217 3.05 -8.67 -14.85
C GLU A 217 1.57 -8.28 -14.76
N ILE A 218 1.08 -7.81 -13.61
CA ILE A 218 -0.30 -7.31 -13.47
C ILE A 218 -0.51 -6.07 -14.36
N LEU A 219 0.43 -5.12 -14.33
CA LEU A 219 0.37 -3.93 -15.18
C LEU A 219 0.35 -4.28 -16.68
N LYS A 220 1.01 -5.39 -17.07
CA LYS A 220 1.01 -5.89 -18.46
C LYS A 220 -0.28 -6.59 -18.83
N PHE A 221 -0.70 -7.59 -18.03
CA PHE A 221 -1.77 -8.52 -18.41
C PHE A 221 -3.16 -8.02 -18.02
N LYS A 222 -3.26 -6.97 -17.20
CA LYS A 222 -4.53 -6.42 -16.69
C LYS A 222 -5.41 -7.48 -16.00
N ALA A 223 -4.79 -8.52 -15.48
CA ALA A 223 -5.44 -9.66 -14.84
C ALA A 223 -4.60 -10.10 -13.64
N PRO A 224 -5.23 -10.64 -12.58
CA PRO A 224 -4.50 -11.17 -11.46
C PRO A 224 -3.69 -12.39 -11.92
N LEU A 225 -2.43 -12.42 -11.51
CA LEU A 225 -1.55 -13.55 -11.73
C LEU A 225 -1.90 -14.66 -10.75
N THR A 226 -1.59 -15.89 -11.11
CA THR A 226 -1.47 -16.97 -10.14
C THR A 226 -0.22 -16.73 -9.30
N ARG A 227 -0.33 -16.86 -7.97
CA ARG A 227 0.81 -16.81 -7.06
C ARG A 227 1.85 -17.85 -7.49
N TYR A 228 3.12 -17.45 -7.52
CA TYR A 228 4.23 -18.35 -7.78
C TYR A 228 4.55 -19.19 -6.55
N ALA A 229 5.01 -20.42 -6.77
CA ALA A 229 5.52 -21.30 -5.72
C ALA A 229 6.97 -20.90 -5.35
N VAL A 230 7.13 -19.68 -4.84
CA VAL A 230 8.44 -19.09 -4.49
C VAL A 230 8.37 -18.46 -3.11
N PHE A 231 9.51 -18.37 -2.44
CA PHE A 231 9.62 -17.74 -1.14
C PHE A 231 9.44 -16.23 -1.27
N GLU A 232 8.49 -15.66 -0.54
CA GLU A 232 8.26 -14.22 -0.48
C GLU A 232 8.92 -13.66 0.80
N PRO A 233 9.99 -12.84 0.69
CA PRO A 233 10.73 -12.36 1.85
C PRO A 233 9.89 -11.59 2.88
N SER A 234 8.81 -10.97 2.40
CA SER A 234 7.79 -10.30 3.20
C SER A 234 6.50 -10.20 2.39
N ASN A 235 5.40 -9.82 3.03
CA ASN A 235 4.14 -9.49 2.35
C ASN A 235 4.29 -8.39 1.28
N LEU A 236 5.29 -7.50 1.41
CA LEU A 236 5.56 -6.42 0.43
C LEU A 236 6.09 -6.95 -0.92
N ASN A 237 6.65 -8.16 -0.91
CA ASN A 237 7.19 -8.83 -2.09
C ASN A 237 6.15 -9.72 -2.80
N GLY A 238 4.98 -9.90 -2.19
CA GLY A 238 3.96 -10.84 -2.66
C GLY A 238 2.95 -10.25 -3.65
N LEU A 239 2.07 -11.14 -4.12
CA LEU A 239 1.01 -10.86 -5.09
C LEU A 239 -0.03 -9.85 -4.59
N GLU A 240 -0.39 -9.91 -3.31
CA GLU A 240 -1.41 -9.03 -2.70
C GLU A 240 -0.98 -7.56 -2.78
N THR A 241 0.23 -7.26 -2.28
CA THR A 241 0.84 -5.93 -2.38
C THR A 241 0.91 -5.43 -3.83
N ALA A 242 1.26 -6.31 -4.78
CA ALA A 242 1.30 -5.95 -6.19
C ALA A 242 -0.10 -5.65 -6.77
N SER A 243 -1.12 -6.37 -6.31
CA SER A 243 -2.52 -6.19 -6.71
C SER A 243 -3.08 -4.88 -6.18
N ASP A 244 -2.83 -4.55 -4.91
CA ASP A 244 -3.23 -3.29 -4.28
C ASP A 244 -2.61 -2.09 -5.02
N TYR A 245 -1.30 -2.15 -5.29
CA TYR A 245 -0.61 -1.13 -6.07
C TYR A 245 -1.24 -0.98 -7.47
N ALA A 246 -1.45 -2.10 -8.16
CA ALA A 246 -2.02 -2.07 -9.50
C ALA A 246 -3.44 -1.51 -9.52
N GLN A 247 -4.26 -1.77 -8.50
CA GLN A 247 -5.61 -1.22 -8.38
C GLN A 247 -5.58 0.32 -8.36
N SER A 248 -4.62 0.94 -7.67
CA SER A 248 -4.48 2.41 -7.61
C SER A 248 -3.79 3.00 -8.85
N MET A 249 -2.83 2.28 -9.46
CA MET A 249 -1.90 2.86 -10.44
C MET A 249 -2.17 2.47 -11.90
N THR A 250 -2.95 1.43 -12.18
CA THR A 250 -3.13 0.91 -13.56
C THR A 250 -3.62 1.97 -14.53
N GLU A 251 -4.66 2.74 -14.16
CA GLU A 251 -5.19 3.79 -15.06
C GLU A 251 -4.14 4.85 -15.39
N PHE A 252 -3.30 5.20 -14.41
CA PHE A 252 -2.22 6.16 -14.62
C PHE A 252 -1.11 5.58 -15.52
N TRP A 253 -0.73 4.32 -15.33
CA TRP A 253 0.22 3.62 -16.20
C TRP A 253 -0.28 3.50 -17.65
N LEU A 254 -1.59 3.34 -17.85
CA LEU A 254 -2.19 3.29 -19.20
C LEU A 254 -2.10 4.61 -19.96
N GLN A 255 -1.79 5.72 -19.29
CA GLN A 255 -1.47 7.00 -19.94
C GLN A 255 -0.01 7.07 -20.41
N HIS A 256 0.80 6.06 -20.06
CA HIS A 256 2.24 5.97 -20.30
C HIS A 256 2.60 4.64 -20.99
N THR A 257 1.89 4.34 -22.09
CA THR A 257 2.02 3.06 -22.81
C THR A 257 3.41 2.83 -23.40
N ASP A 258 4.15 3.89 -23.72
CA ASP A 258 5.55 3.84 -24.14
C ASP A 258 6.44 3.26 -23.04
N VAL A 259 6.24 3.70 -21.79
CA VAL A 259 7.01 3.20 -20.65
C VAL A 259 6.61 1.77 -20.30
N LEU A 260 5.33 1.43 -20.40
CA LEU A 260 4.86 0.04 -20.23
C LEU A 260 5.51 -0.91 -21.25
N GLN A 261 5.62 -0.50 -22.52
CA GLN A 261 6.31 -1.29 -23.54
C GLN A 261 7.79 -1.47 -23.20
N ILE A 262 8.48 -0.40 -22.78
CA ILE A 262 9.88 -0.49 -22.35
C ILE A 262 10.03 -1.48 -21.19
N MET A 263 9.16 -1.41 -20.18
CA MET A 263 9.16 -2.35 -19.06
C MET A 263 9.02 -3.81 -19.55
N GLU A 264 8.09 -4.08 -20.48
CA GLU A 264 7.92 -5.41 -21.07
C GLU A 264 9.14 -5.89 -21.86
N ILE A 265 9.81 -4.99 -22.59
CA ILE A 265 11.02 -5.32 -23.34
C ILE A 265 12.16 -5.66 -22.35
N LEU A 266 12.27 -4.90 -21.26
CA LEU A 266 13.29 -5.11 -20.25
C LEU A 266 13.18 -6.47 -19.57
N THR A 267 11.98 -6.97 -19.26
CA THR A 267 11.82 -8.30 -18.64
C THR A 267 12.28 -9.45 -19.55
N LYS A 268 12.36 -9.21 -20.87
CA LYS A 268 12.84 -10.18 -21.88
C LYS A 268 14.30 -9.96 -22.28
N HIS A 269 14.94 -8.87 -21.82
CA HIS A 269 16.33 -8.60 -22.14
C HIS A 269 17.24 -9.69 -21.53
N PRO A 270 18.17 -10.31 -22.28
CA PRO A 270 18.90 -11.50 -21.81
C PRO A 270 19.57 -11.35 -20.44
N ILE A 271 20.19 -10.18 -20.18
CA ILE A 271 20.82 -9.88 -18.89
C ILE A 271 19.77 -9.82 -17.76
N ILE A 272 18.69 -9.07 -17.96
CA ILE A 272 17.66 -8.86 -16.93
C ILE A 272 16.88 -10.16 -16.70
N TYR A 273 16.55 -10.89 -17.77
CA TYR A 273 15.91 -12.20 -17.68
C TYR A 273 16.77 -13.20 -16.92
N GLY A 274 18.09 -13.18 -17.13
CA GLY A 274 19.04 -13.97 -16.34
C GLY A 274 19.04 -13.60 -14.86
N GLU A 275 19.02 -12.30 -14.54
CA GLU A 275 18.91 -11.80 -13.16
C GLU A 275 17.63 -12.26 -12.48
N ILE A 276 16.48 -12.08 -13.16
CA ILE A 276 15.16 -12.49 -12.66
C ILE A 276 15.14 -14.00 -12.40
N ASN A 277 15.52 -14.83 -13.38
CA ASN A 277 15.50 -16.28 -13.21
C ASN A 277 16.42 -16.75 -12.11
N ARG A 278 17.59 -16.12 -11.92
CA ARG A 278 18.48 -16.53 -10.85
C ARG A 278 17.87 -16.24 -9.48
N VAL A 279 17.34 -15.03 -9.28
CA VAL A 279 16.71 -14.65 -8.00
C VAL A 279 15.47 -15.50 -7.71
N TYR A 280 14.57 -15.65 -8.68
CA TYR A 280 13.35 -16.43 -8.49
C TYR A 280 13.63 -17.94 -8.36
N GLY A 281 14.68 -18.46 -9.01
CA GLY A 281 15.13 -19.83 -8.79
C GLY A 281 15.68 -20.07 -7.38
N LEU A 282 16.40 -19.10 -6.80
CA LEU A 282 16.82 -19.15 -5.40
C LEU A 282 15.60 -19.09 -4.45
N PHE A 283 14.61 -18.26 -4.76
CA PHE A 283 13.37 -18.23 -3.97
C PHE A 283 12.55 -19.52 -4.09
N GLU A 284 12.54 -20.17 -5.26
CA GLU A 284 11.93 -21.49 -5.45
C GLU A 284 12.66 -22.59 -4.65
N GLU A 285 13.98 -22.54 -4.60
CA GLU A 285 14.80 -23.46 -3.79
C GLU A 285 14.46 -23.34 -2.30
N LEU A 286 14.44 -22.11 -1.77
CA LEU A 286 14.07 -21.86 -0.37
C LEU A 286 12.61 -22.24 -0.08
N TYR A 287 11.71 -21.98 -1.04
CA TYR A 287 10.30 -22.37 -0.93
C TYR A 287 10.14 -23.88 -0.84
N THR A 288 10.80 -24.61 -1.74
CA THR A 288 10.73 -26.09 -1.79
C THR A 288 11.29 -26.68 -0.51
N PHE A 289 12.45 -26.21 -0.04
CA PHE A 289 13.00 -26.64 1.25
C PHE A 289 12.04 -26.33 2.40
N SER A 290 11.41 -25.15 2.41
CA SER A 290 10.46 -24.76 3.44
C SER A 290 9.20 -25.65 3.41
N TYR A 291 8.67 -25.95 2.24
CA TYR A 291 7.51 -26.80 2.04
C TYR A 291 7.78 -28.25 2.47
N ASP A 292 8.86 -28.85 1.97
CA ASP A 292 9.21 -30.26 2.24
C ASP A 292 9.46 -30.55 3.73
N ASN A 293 9.86 -29.52 4.48
CA ASN A 293 10.12 -29.61 5.91
C ASN A 293 9.02 -28.99 6.79
N GLY A 294 7.87 -28.61 6.22
CA GLY A 294 6.69 -28.14 6.96
C GLY A 294 6.76 -26.71 7.51
N PHE A 295 7.74 -25.90 7.09
CA PHE A 295 7.89 -24.50 7.53
C PHE A 295 6.79 -23.55 7.02
N LEU A 296 6.01 -23.96 6.02
CA LEU A 296 4.94 -23.12 5.47
C LEU A 296 3.59 -23.28 6.20
N ASP A 297 3.39 -24.40 6.90
CA ASP A 297 2.11 -24.77 7.53
C ASP A 297 2.13 -24.65 9.07
N SER A 298 3.29 -24.41 9.68
CA SER A 298 3.45 -24.36 11.14
C SER A 298 3.20 -22.96 11.71
N PHE A 299 2.36 -22.86 12.74
CA PHE A 299 2.15 -21.62 13.48
C PHE A 299 3.07 -21.47 14.70
N GLU A 300 3.72 -22.55 15.13
CA GLU A 300 4.57 -22.57 16.32
C GLU A 300 6.00 -23.01 16.00
N ASP A 301 6.94 -22.12 16.31
CA ASP A 301 8.37 -22.25 16.08
C ASP A 301 9.05 -23.41 16.85
N SER A 302 8.30 -24.06 17.76
CA SER A 302 8.72 -25.12 18.68
C SER A 302 8.54 -26.54 18.15
N GLU A 303 7.93 -26.73 16.98
CA GLU A 303 7.65 -28.07 16.41
C GLU A 303 8.77 -28.61 15.50
N PHE A 304 9.78 -27.79 15.19
CA PHE A 304 10.86 -28.17 14.28
C PHE A 304 12.04 -28.83 14.97
N ASP A 305 12.61 -29.85 14.30
CA ASP A 305 13.93 -30.35 14.62
C ASP A 305 14.95 -29.20 14.53
N LEU A 306 15.75 -29.03 15.59
CA LEU A 306 16.74 -27.94 15.69
C LEU A 306 17.73 -27.98 14.53
N ASP A 307 18.12 -29.18 14.10
CA ASP A 307 19.07 -29.36 12.98
C ASP A 307 18.45 -28.89 11.65
N VAL A 308 17.15 -29.14 11.45
CA VAL A 308 16.42 -28.72 10.24
C VAL A 308 16.20 -27.20 10.23
N LYS A 309 15.97 -26.59 11.40
CA LYS A 309 15.87 -25.13 11.55
C LYS A 309 17.21 -24.43 11.30
N GLU A 310 18.33 -25.01 11.73
CA GLU A 310 19.67 -24.49 11.44
C GLU A 310 19.96 -24.53 9.94
N LEU A 311 19.68 -25.67 9.28
CA LEU A 311 19.79 -25.80 7.82
C LEU A 311 18.92 -24.80 7.05
N HIS A 312 17.69 -24.56 7.49
CA HIS A 312 16.81 -23.54 6.88
C HIS A 312 17.44 -22.15 6.94
N ASN A 313 17.95 -21.77 8.12
CA ASN A 313 18.55 -20.46 8.33
C ASN A 313 19.85 -20.28 7.52
N ASP A 314 20.68 -21.32 7.44
CA ASP A 314 21.91 -21.30 6.65
C ASP A 314 21.61 -21.17 5.15
N LEU A 315 20.67 -21.97 4.64
CA LEU A 315 20.20 -21.89 3.25
C LEU A 315 19.64 -20.49 2.94
N ARG A 316 18.77 -19.98 3.82
CA ARG A 316 18.23 -18.62 3.69
C ARG A 316 19.36 -17.61 3.61
N LYS A 317 20.34 -17.67 4.51
CA LYS A 317 21.46 -16.74 4.54
C LYS A 317 22.28 -16.79 3.24
N GLU A 318 22.66 -17.97 2.78
CA GLU A 318 23.41 -18.16 1.52
C GLU A 318 22.66 -17.56 0.33
N ILE A 319 21.36 -17.84 0.23
CA ILE A 319 20.50 -17.32 -0.82
C ILE A 319 20.45 -15.79 -0.80
N PHE A 320 20.25 -15.17 0.36
CA PHE A 320 20.19 -13.71 0.46
C PHE A 320 21.55 -13.05 0.19
N GLU A 321 22.68 -13.67 0.58
CA GLU A 321 24.02 -13.19 0.22
C GLU A 321 24.24 -13.22 -1.31
N GLU A 322 23.74 -14.25 -2.00
CA GLU A 322 23.81 -14.29 -3.45
C GLU A 322 22.90 -13.25 -4.12
N ILE A 323 21.66 -13.09 -3.65
CA ILE A 323 20.74 -12.06 -4.14
C ILE A 323 21.36 -10.67 -3.97
N ASP A 324 21.98 -10.39 -2.83
CA ASP A 324 22.67 -9.13 -2.58
C ASP A 324 23.86 -8.92 -3.53
N SER A 325 24.61 -9.99 -3.85
CA SER A 325 25.67 -9.96 -4.85
C SER A 325 25.15 -9.62 -6.25
N ILE A 326 24.03 -10.23 -6.67
CA ILE A 326 23.34 -9.91 -7.94
C ILE A 326 22.90 -8.44 -7.95
N LYS A 327 22.25 -7.99 -6.86
CA LYS A 327 21.79 -6.59 -6.69
C LYS A 327 22.94 -5.59 -6.69
N ALA A 328 24.11 -5.94 -6.16
CA ALA A 328 25.31 -5.11 -6.23
C ALA A 328 25.87 -4.96 -7.66
N GLY A 329 25.61 -5.93 -8.54
CA GLY A 329 25.91 -5.85 -9.97
C GLY A 329 24.99 -4.90 -10.75
N ILE A 330 23.83 -4.53 -10.20
CA ILE A 330 22.92 -3.55 -10.77
C ILE A 330 23.48 -2.15 -10.50
N ASN A 331 24.03 -1.51 -11.53
CA ASN A 331 24.61 -0.19 -11.43
C ASN A 331 24.42 0.61 -12.72
N LYS A 332 24.77 1.91 -12.66
CA LYS A 332 24.63 2.83 -13.79
C LYS A 332 25.32 2.32 -15.07
N ALA A 333 26.47 1.66 -14.96
CA ALA A 333 27.19 1.16 -16.13
C ALA A 333 26.46 -0.02 -16.77
N SER A 334 26.00 -0.99 -15.97
CA SER A 334 25.24 -2.14 -16.49
C SER A 334 23.89 -1.72 -17.07
N SER A 335 23.15 -0.81 -16.43
CA SER A 335 21.91 -0.27 -16.99
C SER A 335 22.11 0.57 -18.25
N LYS A 336 23.24 1.28 -18.38
CA LYS A 336 23.58 2.02 -19.61
C LYS A 336 23.89 1.07 -20.77
N ALA A 337 24.60 -0.03 -20.53
CA ALA A 337 24.88 -1.03 -21.56
C ALA A 337 23.58 -1.65 -22.10
N ILE A 338 22.65 -2.02 -21.22
CA ILE A 338 21.31 -2.52 -21.59
C ILE A 338 20.57 -1.50 -22.46
N LEU A 339 20.58 -0.20 -22.09
CA LEU A 339 19.93 0.83 -22.90
C LEU A 339 20.55 0.94 -24.30
N GLN A 340 21.88 0.83 -24.41
CA GLN A 340 22.57 0.87 -25.70
C GLN A 340 22.21 -0.33 -26.57
N ASP A 341 22.11 -1.53 -25.98
CA ASP A 341 21.67 -2.73 -26.69
C ASP A 341 20.24 -2.57 -27.22
N LEU A 342 19.34 -2.04 -26.40
CA LEU A 342 17.96 -1.74 -26.81
C LEU A 342 17.90 -0.69 -27.94
N ASP A 343 18.63 0.42 -27.82
CA ASP A 343 18.66 1.47 -28.84
C ASP A 343 19.18 0.95 -30.19
N ASN A 344 20.06 -0.06 -30.19
CA ASN A 344 20.52 -0.71 -31.42
C ASN A 344 19.42 -1.60 -32.01
N ILE A 345 18.75 -2.40 -31.19
CA ILE A 345 17.64 -3.27 -31.63
C ILE A 345 16.50 -2.44 -32.26
N PHE A 346 16.16 -1.28 -31.68
CA PHE A 346 15.09 -0.42 -32.21
C PHE A 346 15.49 0.46 -33.39
N LYS A 347 16.78 0.58 -33.71
CA LYS A 347 17.24 1.25 -34.94
C LYS A 347 17.18 0.34 -36.17
N ASP A 348 17.21 -0.97 -35.97
CA ASP A 348 17.23 -1.99 -37.02
C ASP A 348 15.81 -2.51 -37.39
N ILE A 349 14.77 -1.93 -36.79
CA ILE A 349 13.34 -2.12 -37.10
C ILE A 349 12.80 -0.83 -37.70
#